data_AF-A0AAD6VQL3-F1
#
_entry.id   AF-A0AAD6VQL3-F1
#
_cell.length_a   1.000
_cell.length_b   1.000
_cell.length_c   1.000
_cell.angle_alpha   90.00
_cell.angle_beta   90.00
_cell.angle_gamma   90.00
#
_symmetry.space_group_name_H-M   'P 1'
#
loop_
_entity.id
_entity.type
_entity.pdbx_description
1 polymer ?
#
loop_
_entity_poly.entity_id
_entity_poly.type
_entity_poly.pdbx_seq_one_letter_code
_entity_poly.pdbx_strand_id
1 'polypeptide(L)' 'SGIGDAGKRGICSFTRDHQCNSICSALGFDTQYPLKTASSRKTTEGSEPEVSD' A
#
# COMPACT_ATOMS: atom_id res chain seq x y z
N SER A 1 -17.15 -11.24 8.64
CA SER A 1 -17.02 -10.43 7.41
C SER A 1 -18.29 -10.49 6.60
N GLY A 2 -18.74 -9.34 6.11
CA GLY A 2 -19.82 -9.24 5.14
C GLY A 2 -19.29 -9.39 3.70
N ILE A 3 -20.19 -9.50 2.73
CA ILE A 3 -19.85 -9.50 1.30
C ILE A 3 -19.13 -8.17 0.98
N GLY A 4 -17.98 -8.26 0.31
CA GLY A 4 -17.14 -7.09 -0.04
C GLY A 4 -16.00 -6.80 0.94
N ASP A 5 -15.95 -7.44 2.11
CA ASP A 5 -14.81 -7.35 3.02
C ASP A 5 -13.74 -8.40 2.68
N ALA A 6 -12.75 -7.97 1.89
CA ALA A 6 -11.55 -8.76 1.59
C ALA A 6 -10.33 -8.32 2.44
N GLY A 7 -10.53 -7.42 3.41
CA GLY A 7 -9.49 -6.86 4.27
C GLY A 7 -8.23 -6.42 3.51
N LYS A 8 -7.07 -6.72 4.10
CA LYS A 8 -5.75 -6.40 3.51
C LYS A 8 -5.57 -6.95 2.10
N ARG A 9 -6.11 -8.14 1.80
CA ARG A 9 -5.97 -8.73 0.45
C ARG A 9 -6.69 -7.89 -0.60
N GLY A 10 -7.90 -7.41 -0.30
CA GLY A 10 -8.66 -6.53 -1.18
C GLY A 10 -7.91 -5.22 -1.45
N ILE A 11 -7.35 -4.61 -0.39
CA ILE A 11 -6.54 -3.39 -0.52
C ILE A 11 -5.33 -3.64 -1.41
N CYS A 12 -4.57 -4.72 -1.18
CA CYS A 12 -3.40 -5.05 -1.99
C CYS A 12 -3.75 -5.25 -3.48
N SER A 13 -4.85 -5.94 -3.78
CA SER A 13 -5.32 -6.12 -5.17
C SER A 13 -5.67 -4.78 -5.82
N PHE A 14 -6.44 -3.92 -5.13
CA PHE A 14 -6.77 -2.59 -5.62
C PHE A 14 -5.50 -1.77 -5.92
N THR A 15 -4.56 -1.70 -4.98
CA THR A 15 -3.33 -0.91 -5.15
C THR A 15 -2.41 -1.40 -6.26
N ARG A 16 -2.50 -2.69 -6.64
CA ARG A 16 -1.69 -3.26 -7.71
C ARG A 16 -2.26 -2.92 -9.09
N ASP A 17 -3.58 -3.00 -9.21
CA ASP A 17 -4.25 -2.98 -10.51
C ASP A 17 -4.84 -1.60 -10.84
N HIS A 18 -5.01 -0.72 -9.85
CA HIS A 18 -5.52 0.65 -10.03
C HIS A 18 -4.52 1.56 -10.74
N GLN A 19 -5.02 2.29 -11.73
CA GLN A 19 -4.31 3.40 -12.36
C GLN A 19 -5.05 4.69 -12.04
N CYS A 20 -4.36 5.62 -11.38
CA CYS A 20 -4.88 6.96 -11.14
C CYS A 20 -5.27 7.63 -12.46
N ASN A 21 -6.42 8.29 -12.48
CA ASN A 21 -6.86 9.12 -13.61
C ASN A 21 -6.79 10.61 -13.23
N SER A 22 -7.28 11.47 -14.13
CA SER A 22 -7.27 12.92 -13.93
C SER A 22 -7.97 13.39 -12.65
N ILE A 23 -8.95 12.64 -12.14
CA ILE A 23 -9.63 12.96 -10.89
C ILE A 23 -8.71 12.71 -9.69
N CYS A 24 -7.96 11.61 -9.68
CA CYS A 24 -6.98 11.33 -8.63
C CYS A 24 -5.93 12.43 -8.54
N SER A 25 -5.46 12.94 -9.68
CA SER A 25 -4.53 14.07 -9.75
C SER A 25 -5.16 15.37 -9.27
N ALA A 26 -6.41 15.66 -9.68
CA ALA A 26 -7.14 16.84 -9.20
C ALA A 26 -7.34 16.83 -7.68
N LEU A 27 -7.43 15.63 -7.08
CA LEU A 27 -7.53 15.43 -5.63
C LEU A 27 -6.16 15.27 -4.94
N GLY A 28 -5.05 15.26 -5.69
CA GLY A 28 -3.69 15.08 -5.14
C GLY A 28 -3.37 13.68 -4.60
N PHE A 29 -4.16 12.65 -4.95
CA PHE A 29 -3.97 11.28 -4.46
C PHE A 29 -2.79 10.55 -5.09
N ASP A 30 -2.41 10.93 -6.31
CA ASP A 30 -1.20 10.41 -6.98
C ASP A 30 0.11 10.87 -6.32
N THR A 31 0.11 12.04 -5.66
CA THR A 31 1.30 12.68 -5.09
C THR A 31 1.39 12.56 -3.58
N GLN A 32 0.27 12.73 -2.87
CA GLN A 32 0.25 12.70 -1.39
C GLN A 32 0.07 11.29 -0.82
N TYR A 33 -0.61 10.41 -1.56
CA TYR A 33 -0.89 9.04 -1.17
C TYR A 33 -0.55 8.07 -2.30
N PRO A 34 0.71 8.07 -2.79
CA PRO A 34 1.09 7.21 -3.89
C PRO A 34 0.78 5.77 -3.51
N LEU A 35 -0.13 5.13 -4.26
CA LEU A 35 -0.40 3.71 -4.11
C LEU A 35 0.92 3.00 -4.44
N LYS A 36 1.70 2.67 -3.39
CA LYS A 36 2.98 2.00 -3.55
C LYS A 36 2.67 0.65 -4.19
N THR A 37 2.94 0.54 -5.48
CA THR A 37 2.94 -0.74 -6.17
C THR A 37 3.84 -1.67 -5.36
N ALA A 38 3.39 -2.90 -5.15
CA ALA A 38 4.03 -3.87 -4.24
C ALA A 38 5.50 -4.21 -4.61
N SER A 39 6.09 -3.59 -5.63
CA SER A 39 7.51 -3.75 -6.02
C SER A 39 8.50 -2.90 -5.21
N SER A 40 8.08 -1.86 -4.49
CA SER A 40 9.03 -1.03 -3.73
C SER A 40 9.07 -1.37 -2.23
N ARG A 41 9.14 -2.67 -1.91
CA ARG A 41 9.80 -3.12 -0.68
C ARG A 41 11.17 -3.64 -1.06
N LYS A 42 12.12 -2.73 -1.30
CA LYS A 42 13.52 -3.05 -1.07
C LYS A 42 13.62 -3.27 0.43
N THR A 43 13.76 -4.53 0.84
CA THR A 43 14.08 -4.94 2.20
C THR A 43 15.39 -4.26 2.60
N THR A 44 15.30 -3.19 3.37
CA THR A 44 16.33 -2.88 4.36
C THR A 44 15.83 -3.49 5.66
N GLU A 45 16.06 -4.80 5.83
CA GLU A 45 16.14 -5.38 7.17
C GLU A 45 17.38 -4.77 7.83
N GLY A 46 17.13 -3.78 8.68
CA GLY A 46 18.10 -3.26 9.64
C GLY A 46 17.59 -3.59 11.03
N SER A 47 18.13 -4.70 11.55
CA SER A 47 18.27 -5.13 12.95
C SER A 47 17.38 -4.44 14.01
N GLU A 48 16.39 -5.17 14.53
CA GLU A 48 15.87 -4.88 15.87
C GLU A 48 16.89 -5.40 16.91
N PRO A 49 17.25 -4.62 17.94
CA PRO A 49 18.03 -5.16 19.05
C PRO A 49 17.13 -6.06 19.91
N GLU A 50 17.52 -7.33 20.04
CA GLU A 50 16.89 -8.25 20.99
C GLU A 50 17.21 -7.76 22.42
N VAL A 51 16.19 -7.32 23.15
CA VAL A 51 16.27 -7.10 24.59
C VAL A 51 16.29 -8.48 25.27
N SER A 52 17.39 -8.78 25.95
CA SER A 52 17.53 -9.96 26.80
C SER A 52 17.32 -9.52 28.25
N ASP A 53 16.52 -10.29 29.00
CA ASP A 53 16.21 -10.12 30.44
C ASP A 53 17.44 -10.27 31.34
#